data_AF-A0ABD5RWJ5-F1
#
_entry.id   AF-A0ABD5RWJ5-F1
#
_cell.length_a   1.000
_cell.length_b   1.000
_cell.length_c   1.000
_cell.angle_alpha   90.00
_cell.angle_beta   90.00
_cell.angle_gamma   90.00
#
_symmetry.space_group_name_H-M   'P 1'
#
loop_
_entity.id
_entity.type
_entity.pdbx_description
1 polymer ?
#
loop_
_entity_poly.entity_id
_entity_poly.type
_entity_poly.pdbx_seq_one_letter_code
_entity_poly.pdbx_strand_id
1 'polypeptide(L)'
;MWVADAFTVLGLIIDIVGAVLIIGTDWRMTQRLGDRLNSSLPRLREAVEYMKEDGAELRPGENDDRFELLFNAVYGDEDAPSLKPPVERHLIQQPEGSGSSVAFVYKGGDGGLGKRILNPGEVEEKAEQYAQRWYFETGVSWLISGFVLQIVATVLPYLLPGVGAVDAPV
;
A
#
# COMPACT_ATOMS: atom_id res chain seq x y z
N MET A 1 -24.74 -10.03 -26.85
CA MET A 1 -23.40 -10.66 -27.03
C MET A 1 -22.28 -9.69 -26.63
N TRP A 2 -22.16 -8.54 -27.29
CA TRP A 2 -21.12 -7.51 -27.05
C TRP A 2 -20.82 -7.11 -25.59
N VAL A 3 -21.82 -7.05 -24.72
CA VAL A 3 -21.63 -6.60 -23.32
C VAL A 3 -20.91 -7.66 -22.47
N ALA A 4 -21.22 -8.95 -22.65
CA ALA A 4 -20.54 -10.03 -21.93
C ALA A 4 -19.09 -10.18 -22.39
N ASP A 5 -18.85 -10.02 -23.70
CA ASP A 5 -17.50 -10.04 -24.27
C ASP A 5 -16.66 -8.86 -23.75
N ALA A 6 -17.26 -7.66 -23.65
CA ALA A 6 -16.59 -6.49 -23.10
C ALA A 6 -16.22 -6.66 -21.61
N PHE A 7 -17.10 -7.24 -20.79
CA PHE A 7 -16.78 -7.51 -19.38
C PHE A 7 -15.69 -8.57 -19.21
N THR A 8 -15.66 -9.59 -20.08
CA THR A 8 -14.63 -10.62 -20.07
C THR A 8 -13.26 -10.03 -20.41
N VAL A 9 -13.19 -9.21 -21.46
CA VAL A 9 -11.95 -8.52 -21.86
C VAL A 9 -11.49 -7.55 -20.76
N LEU A 10 -12.41 -6.78 -20.18
CA LEU A 10 -12.08 -5.87 -19.07
C LEU A 10 -11.57 -6.63 -17.84
N GLY A 11 -12.21 -7.74 -17.49
CA GLY A 11 -11.78 -8.59 -16.37
C GLY A 11 -10.39 -9.15 -16.58
N LEU A 12 -10.10 -9.63 -17.80
CA LEU A 12 -8.76 -10.12 -18.17
C LEU A 12 -7.70 -9.00 -18.08
N ILE A 13 -8.02 -7.78 -18.52
CA ILE A 13 -7.08 -6.64 -18.39
C ILE A 13 -6.79 -6.35 -16.91
N ILE A 14 -7.82 -6.33 -16.06
CA ILE A 14 -7.66 -6.12 -14.62
C ILE A 14 -6.78 -7.23 -14.02
N ASP A 15 -7.02 -8.48 -14.39
CA ASP A 15 -6.22 -9.62 -13.91
C ASP A 15 -4.76 -9.51 -14.33
N ILE A 16 -4.48 -9.15 -15.59
CA ILE A 16 -3.11 -8.96 -16.08
C ILE A 16 -2.42 -7.85 -15.29
N VAL A 17 -3.09 -6.73 -15.03
CA VAL A 17 -2.48 -5.65 -14.25
C VAL A 17 -2.28 -6.06 -12.79
N GLY A 18 -3.24 -6.77 -12.19
CA GLY A 18 -3.11 -7.35 -10.85
C GLY A 18 -1.92 -8.30 -10.73
N ALA A 19 -1.73 -9.20 -11.71
CA ALA A 19 -0.58 -10.10 -11.76
C ALA A 19 0.75 -9.34 -11.92
N VAL A 20 0.77 -8.28 -12.74
CA VAL A 20 1.96 -7.42 -12.90
C VAL A 20 2.32 -6.71 -11.59
N LEU A 21 1.33 -6.28 -10.80
CA LEU A 21 1.56 -5.68 -9.48
C LEU A 21 2.18 -6.69 -8.49
N ILE A 22 1.79 -7.96 -8.55
CA ILE A 22 2.33 -9.01 -7.66
C ILE A 22 3.74 -9.43 -8.06
N ILE A 23 3.96 -9.72 -9.35
CA ILE A 23 5.21 -10.34 -9.84
C ILE A 23 6.28 -9.29 -10.08
N GLY A 24 5.87 -8.09 -10.48
CA GLY A 24 6.77 -7.07 -11.00
C GLY A 24 7.20 -6.02 -9.99
N THR A 25 7.15 -6.24 -8.67
CA THR A 25 7.50 -5.21 -7.67
C THR A 25 8.88 -4.57 -7.90
N ASP A 26 9.80 -5.34 -8.48
CA ASP A 26 11.18 -4.90 -8.80
C ASP A 26 11.31 -4.28 -10.20
N TRP A 27 10.27 -4.34 -11.02
CA TRP A 27 10.24 -3.72 -12.33
C TRP A 27 9.93 -2.23 -12.26
N ARG A 28 10.76 -1.41 -12.92
CA ARG A 28 10.55 0.05 -13.03
C ARG A 28 9.16 0.44 -13.53
N MET A 29 8.56 -0.38 -14.40
CA MET A 29 7.22 -0.14 -14.93
C MET A 29 6.15 -0.26 -13.83
N THR A 30 6.24 -1.32 -13.01
CA THR A 30 5.34 -1.58 -11.89
C THR A 30 5.52 -0.56 -10.78
N GLN A 31 6.76 -0.15 -10.50
CA GLN A 31 7.03 0.93 -9.57
C GLN A 31 6.37 2.24 -10.02
N ARG A 32 6.52 2.64 -11.28
CA ARG A 32 5.84 3.83 -11.83
C ARG A 32 4.32 3.71 -11.77
N LEU A 33 3.79 2.51 -11.99
CA LEU A 33 2.36 2.26 -11.90
C LEU A 33 1.88 2.38 -10.44
N GLY A 34 2.60 1.78 -9.50
CA GLY A 34 2.32 1.90 -8.06
C GLY A 34 2.43 3.34 -7.57
N ASP A 35 3.46 4.08 -7.99
CA ASP A 35 3.63 5.49 -7.64
C ASP A 35 2.47 6.36 -8.15
N ARG A 36 1.85 5.98 -9.28
CA ARG A 36 0.64 6.64 -9.81
C ARG A 36 -0.63 6.24 -9.09
N LEU A 37 -0.74 4.98 -8.67
CA LEU A 37 -1.92 4.44 -7.99
C LEU A 37 -1.95 4.81 -6.50
N ASN A 38 -0.78 4.98 -5.89
CA ASN A 38 -0.62 5.32 -4.49
C ASN A 38 0.48 6.37 -4.31
N SER A 39 0.06 7.63 -4.15
CA SER A 39 0.95 8.77 -3.92
C SER A 39 1.77 8.66 -2.64
N SER A 40 1.42 7.77 -1.71
CA SER A 40 2.14 7.54 -0.47
C SER A 40 3.44 6.77 -0.66
N LEU A 41 3.57 5.94 -1.71
CA LEU A 41 4.80 5.18 -1.99
C LEU A 41 6.02 6.05 -2.30
N PRO A 42 5.95 7.02 -3.25
CA PRO A 42 7.08 7.90 -3.50
C PRO A 42 7.39 8.80 -2.28
N ARG A 43 6.37 9.26 -1.56
CA ARG A 43 6.54 10.03 -0.32
C ARG A 43 7.20 9.23 0.80
N LEU A 44 6.92 7.93 0.89
CA LEU A 44 7.57 7.04 1.84
C LEU A 44 9.06 6.90 1.52
N ARG A 45 9.42 6.74 0.24
CA ARG A 45 10.84 6.71 -0.18
C ARG A 45 11.55 8.02 0.12
N GLU A 46 10.91 9.14 -0.20
CA GLU A 46 11.42 10.48 0.15
C GLU A 46 11.58 10.66 1.67
N ALA A 47 10.65 10.13 2.47
CA ALA A 47 10.76 10.18 3.93
C ALA A 47 11.93 9.33 4.45
N VAL A 48 12.18 8.15 3.87
CA VAL A 48 13.35 7.31 4.19
C VAL A 48 14.66 8.02 3.79
N GLU A 49 14.72 8.63 2.61
CA GLU A 49 15.89 9.40 2.16
C GLU A 49 16.15 10.60 3.07
N TYR A 50 15.12 11.39 3.38
CA TYR A 50 15.20 12.53 4.29
C TYR A 50 15.73 12.13 5.67
N MET A 51 15.26 11.00 6.21
CA MET A 51 15.74 10.46 7.47
C MET A 51 17.22 10.04 7.40
N LYS A 52 17.67 9.48 6.27
CA LYS A 52 19.07 9.05 6.07
C LYS A 52 20.04 10.21 5.91
N GLU A 53 19.66 11.23 5.14
CA GLU A 53 20.56 12.35 4.80
C GLU A 53 20.75 13.32 5.96
N ASP A 54 19.67 13.71 6.62
CA ASP A 54 19.71 14.80 7.60
C ASP A 54 19.73 14.32 9.06
N GLY A 55 19.61 13.01 9.31
CA GLY A 55 19.40 12.49 10.67
C GLY A 55 18.20 13.14 11.37
N ALA A 56 17.26 13.65 10.57
CA ALA A 56 16.35 14.72 10.98
C ALA A 56 15.35 14.26 12.04
N GLU A 57 15.08 15.15 12.98
CA GLU A 57 13.96 14.99 13.90
C GLU A 57 12.65 15.22 13.14
N LEU A 58 11.91 14.15 12.85
CA LEU A 58 10.56 14.28 12.31
C LEU A 58 9.57 14.40 13.47
N ARG A 59 8.85 15.53 13.49
CA ARG A 59 7.83 15.82 14.49
C ARG A 59 6.43 15.73 13.87
N PRO A 60 5.44 15.14 14.58
CA PRO A 60 4.05 15.25 14.21
C PRO A 60 3.65 16.73 14.06
N GLY A 61 2.86 17.05 13.04
CA GLY A 61 2.41 18.40 12.70
C GLY A 61 3.40 19.28 11.93
N GLU A 62 4.72 19.07 12.05
CA GLU A 62 5.74 19.83 11.31
C GLU A 62 6.07 19.15 9.96
N ASN A 63 6.12 17.82 9.97
CA ASN A 63 6.35 16.97 8.80
C ASN A 63 5.32 15.82 8.74
N ASP A 64 4.06 16.16 9.03
CA ASP A 64 3.01 15.21 9.43
C ASP A 64 2.90 14.01 8.48
N ASP A 65 2.86 14.27 7.16
CA ASP A 65 2.78 13.23 6.13
C ASP A 65 3.99 12.27 6.14
N ARG A 66 5.22 12.79 6.21
CA ARG A 66 6.45 11.97 6.16
C ARG A 66 6.63 11.16 7.44
N PHE A 67 6.36 11.80 8.57
CA PHE A 67 6.39 11.18 9.88
C PHE A 67 5.38 10.03 9.95
N GLU A 68 4.14 10.27 9.54
CA GLU A 68 3.06 9.29 9.61
C GLU A 68 3.34 8.08 8.70
N LEU A 69 3.84 8.31 7.49
CA LEU A 69 4.20 7.24 6.56
C LEU A 69 5.30 6.34 7.12
N LEU A 70 6.39 6.90 7.66
CA LEU A 70 7.46 6.12 8.27
C LEU A 70 7.00 5.38 9.52
N PHE A 71 6.20 6.04 10.37
CA PHE A 71 5.65 5.44 11.56
C PHE A 71 4.79 4.22 11.22
N ASN A 72 3.88 4.36 10.25
CA ASN A 72 3.01 3.28 9.80
C ASN A 72 3.82 2.13 9.16
N ALA A 73 4.85 2.45 8.36
CA ALA A 73 5.71 1.42 7.77
C ALA A 73 6.48 0.60 8.82
N VAL A 74 6.99 1.26 9.87
CA VAL A 74 7.82 0.63 10.91
C VAL A 74 7.02 -0.25 11.86
N TYR A 75 5.83 0.21 12.29
CA TYR A 75 4.99 -0.54 13.23
C TYR A 75 3.99 -1.46 12.54
N GLY A 76 3.66 -1.22 11.27
CA GLY A 76 2.64 -1.97 10.55
C GLY A 76 1.27 -1.96 11.27
N ASP A 77 0.34 -2.78 10.77
CA ASP A 77 -0.96 -2.99 11.41
C ASP A 77 -0.90 -3.96 12.62
N GLU A 78 0.16 -4.77 12.75
CA GLU A 78 0.24 -5.87 13.72
C GLU A 78 1.17 -5.61 14.92
N ASP A 79 2.23 -4.80 14.76
CA ASP A 79 3.22 -4.52 15.81
C ASP A 79 3.04 -3.13 16.45
N ALA A 80 2.03 -2.36 16.02
CA ALA A 80 1.52 -1.23 16.77
C ALA A 80 0.96 -1.78 18.09
N PRO A 81 1.70 -1.77 19.22
CA PRO A 81 1.39 -2.57 20.38
C PRO A 81 0.01 -2.22 20.90
N SER A 82 -0.97 -3.10 20.67
CA SER A 82 -2.40 -2.93 20.97
C SER A 82 -2.75 -1.46 21.21
N LEU A 83 -2.54 -0.64 20.18
CA LEU A 83 -2.58 0.81 20.28
C LEU A 83 -4.05 1.21 20.42
N LYS A 84 -4.62 0.99 21.61
CA LYS A 84 -5.93 1.53 21.95
C LYS A 84 -5.81 3.03 21.73
N PRO A 85 -6.62 3.62 20.83
CA PRO A 85 -6.65 5.06 20.71
C PRO A 85 -6.97 5.65 22.09
N PRO A 86 -6.31 6.76 22.49
CA PRO A 86 -5.48 7.64 21.66
C PRO A 86 -3.99 7.32 21.78
N VAL A 87 -3.33 7.07 20.65
CA VAL A 87 -1.86 7.06 20.60
C VAL A 87 -1.42 8.45 20.23
N GLU A 88 -0.78 9.14 21.17
CA GLU A 88 -0.10 10.39 20.87
C GLU A 88 1.27 10.03 20.28
N ARG A 89 1.43 10.27 18.98
CA ARG A 89 2.71 10.06 18.29
C ARG A 89 3.57 11.29 18.58
N HIS A 90 4.85 11.12 18.94
CA HIS A 90 5.61 12.22 19.52
C HIS A 90 6.85 12.64 18.74
N LEU A 91 7.78 11.75 18.38
CA LEU A 91 8.96 12.15 17.59
C LEU A 91 9.68 10.95 16.98
N ILE A 92 10.32 11.17 15.84
CA ILE A 92 11.42 10.34 15.34
C ILE A 92 12.71 11.13 15.62
N GLN A 93 13.69 10.54 16.31
CA GLN A 93 14.95 11.20 16.69
C GLN A 93 16.16 10.35 16.36
N GLN A 94 17.26 10.96 15.94
CA GLN A 94 18.57 10.30 16.00
C GLN A 94 19.05 10.30 17.47
N PRO A 95 19.36 9.15 18.09
CA PRO A 95 19.86 9.14 19.46
C PRO A 95 21.25 9.78 19.51
N GLU A 96 21.48 10.67 20.48
CA GLU A 96 22.81 11.24 20.73
C GLU A 96 23.85 10.13 20.94
N GLY A 97 24.96 10.20 20.21
CA GLY A 97 26.06 9.23 20.29
C GLY A 97 25.82 7.91 19.53
N SER A 98 24.63 7.70 18.97
CA SER A 98 24.39 6.64 17.99
C SER A 98 24.59 7.22 16.59
N GLY A 99 25.75 6.96 15.98
CA GLY A 99 26.12 7.49 14.67
C GLY A 99 25.25 7.02 13.50
N SER A 100 24.14 6.32 13.74
CA SER A 100 23.21 5.93 12.68
C SER A 100 21.80 5.57 13.13
N SER A 101 21.50 5.26 14.39
CA SER A 101 20.14 4.76 14.73
C SER A 101 19.06 5.84 14.72
N VAL A 102 17.80 5.41 14.69
CA VAL A 102 16.59 6.23 14.63
C VAL A 102 15.63 5.74 15.70
N ALA A 103 15.12 6.65 16.54
CA ALA A 103 14.24 6.35 17.66
C ALA A 103 12.83 6.88 17.39
N PHE A 104 11.85 5.97 17.31
CA PHE A 104 10.43 6.26 17.22
C PHE A 104 9.83 6.33 18.62
N VAL A 105 9.39 7.50 19.04
CA VAL A 105 8.78 7.78 20.34
C VAL A 105 7.29 8.03 20.16
N TYR A 106 6.48 7.31 20.94
CA TYR A 106 5.03 7.43 20.97
C TYR A 106 4.52 7.21 22.40
N LYS A 107 3.30 7.64 22.66
CA LYS A 107 2.60 7.46 23.92
C LYS A 107 1.32 6.70 23.65
N GLY A 108 1.20 5.51 24.23
CA GLY A 108 0.01 4.68 24.09
C GLY A 108 -1.18 5.23 24.89
N GLY A 109 -2.38 4.74 24.59
CA GLY A 109 -3.61 5.13 25.28
C GLY A 109 -3.62 4.87 26.79
N ASP A 110 -2.78 3.95 27.28
CA ASP A 110 -2.59 3.65 28.71
C ASP A 110 -1.60 4.62 29.39
N GLY A 111 -1.14 5.67 28.69
CA GLY A 111 -0.21 6.68 29.21
C GLY A 111 1.26 6.27 29.22
N GLY A 112 1.58 5.05 28.78
CA GLY A 112 2.95 4.55 28.67
C GLY A 112 3.68 5.13 27.45
N LEU A 113 4.90 5.61 27.67
CA LEU A 113 5.81 6.01 26.59
C LEU A 113 6.50 4.79 26.01
N GLY A 114 6.24 4.51 24.73
CA GLY A 114 6.96 3.53 23.94
C GLY A 114 8.09 4.18 23.16
N LYS A 115 9.25 3.52 23.13
CA LYS A 115 10.40 3.93 22.31
C LYS A 115 10.91 2.70 21.57
N ARG A 116 10.98 2.80 20.24
CA ARG A 116 11.63 1.78 19.39
C ARG A 116 12.83 2.42 18.71
N ILE A 117 14.00 1.84 18.91
CA ILE A 117 15.23 2.29 18.25
C ILE A 117 15.53 1.28 17.15
N LEU A 118 15.67 1.77 15.93
CA LEU A 118 15.97 0.99 14.73
C LEU A 118 17.15 1.59 14.01
N ASN A 119 17.87 0.80 13.22
CA ASN A 119 18.87 1.34 12.32
C ASN A 119 18.21 1.84 11.02
N PRO A 120 18.83 2.76 10.25
CA PRO A 120 18.23 3.29 9.03
C PRO A 120 17.98 2.21 7.99
N GLY A 121 18.84 1.19 7.94
CA GLY A 121 18.63 0.01 7.09
C GLY A 121 17.42 -0.83 7.51
N GLU A 122 17.11 -0.93 8.80
CA GLU A 122 15.90 -1.63 9.27
C GLU A 122 14.63 -0.81 8.96
N VAL A 123 14.71 0.52 9.02
CA VAL A 123 13.60 1.40 8.62
C VAL A 123 13.34 1.31 7.12
N GLU A 124 14.40 1.28 6.31
CA GLU A 124 14.31 1.04 4.87
C GLU A 124 13.70 -0.33 4.56
N GLU A 125 14.19 -1.39 5.19
CA GLU A 125 13.65 -2.74 5.03
C GLU A 125 12.16 -2.79 5.38
N LYS A 126 11.74 -2.16 6.50
CA LYS A 126 10.34 -2.06 6.89
C LYS A 126 9.51 -1.25 5.88
N ALA A 127 10.05 -0.16 5.33
CA ALA A 127 9.38 0.63 4.30
C ALA A 127 9.23 -0.14 2.98
N GLU A 128 10.24 -0.90 2.57
CA GLU A 128 10.18 -1.79 1.42
C GLU A 128 9.17 -2.91 1.62
N GLN A 129 9.16 -3.56 2.79
CA GLN A 129 8.16 -4.57 3.15
C GLN A 129 6.74 -4.01 3.12
N TYR A 130 6.54 -2.79 3.65
CA TYR A 130 5.25 -2.10 3.58
C TYR A 130 4.81 -1.86 2.13
N ALA A 131 5.72 -1.37 1.28
CA ALA A 131 5.44 -1.16 -0.14
C ALA A 131 5.12 -2.47 -0.88
N GLN A 132 5.92 -3.52 -0.66
CA GLN A 132 5.71 -4.85 -1.25
C GLN A 132 4.36 -5.45 -0.83
N ARG A 133 4.01 -5.33 0.46
CA ARG A 133 2.71 -5.77 0.97
C ARG A 133 1.57 -5.03 0.28
N TRP A 134 1.67 -3.71 0.12
CA TRP A 134 0.68 -2.94 -0.61
C TRP A 134 0.54 -3.39 -2.06
N TYR A 135 1.65 -3.63 -2.77
CA TYR A 135 1.63 -4.15 -4.15
C TYR A 135 0.93 -5.51 -4.22
N PHE A 136 1.26 -6.41 -3.29
CA PHE A 136 0.69 -7.74 -3.22
C PHE A 136 -0.82 -7.70 -2.94
N GLU A 137 -1.24 -7.02 -1.88
CA GLU A 137 -2.65 -6.91 -1.49
C GLU A 137 -3.49 -6.24 -2.58
N THR A 138 -2.97 -5.16 -3.18
CA THR A 138 -3.65 -4.47 -4.29
C THR A 138 -3.74 -5.38 -5.52
N GLY A 139 -2.64 -6.05 -5.88
CA GLY A 139 -2.60 -6.96 -7.02
C GLY A 139 -3.56 -8.15 -6.85
N VAL A 140 -3.62 -8.74 -5.65
CA VAL A 140 -4.57 -9.82 -5.31
C VAL A 140 -6.01 -9.32 -5.38
N SER A 141 -6.29 -8.14 -4.82
CA SER A 141 -7.62 -7.52 -4.87
C SER A 141 -8.09 -7.30 -6.32
N TRP A 142 -7.17 -6.89 -7.20
CA TRP A 142 -7.47 -6.70 -8.62
C TRP A 142 -7.71 -8.03 -9.33
N LEU A 143 -6.91 -9.06 -9.08
CA LEU A 143 -7.15 -10.41 -9.60
C LEU A 143 -8.52 -10.97 -9.18
N ILE A 144 -8.89 -10.77 -7.91
CA ILE A 144 -10.21 -11.19 -7.42
C ILE A 144 -11.31 -10.41 -8.17
N SER A 145 -11.13 -9.10 -8.33
CA SER A 145 -12.10 -8.24 -9.00
C SER A 145 -12.27 -8.60 -10.49
N GLY A 146 -11.18 -8.87 -11.21
CA GLY A 146 -11.21 -9.28 -12.60
C GLY A 146 -11.84 -10.66 -12.77
N PHE A 147 -11.51 -11.61 -11.89
CA PHE A 147 -12.15 -12.93 -11.86
C PHE A 147 -13.66 -12.87 -11.57
N VAL A 148 -14.08 -12.08 -10.58
CA VAL A 148 -15.51 -11.88 -10.27
C VAL A 148 -16.24 -11.27 -11.48
N LEU A 149 -15.61 -10.31 -12.18
CA LEU A 149 -16.18 -9.71 -13.37
C LEU A 149 -16.38 -10.74 -14.50
N GLN A 150 -15.44 -11.67 -14.69
CA GLN A 150 -15.56 -12.77 -15.64
C GLN A 150 -16.69 -13.74 -15.26
N ILE A 151 -16.85 -14.05 -13.97
CA ILE A 151 -17.99 -14.87 -13.48
C ILE A 151 -19.30 -14.16 -13.81
N VAL A 152 -19.43 -12.88 -13.49
CA VAL A 152 -20.64 -12.11 -13.79
C VAL A 152 -20.90 -12.11 -15.29
N ALA A 153 -19.89 -11.88 -16.13
CA ALA A 153 -20.02 -11.93 -17.59
C ALA A 153 -20.54 -13.28 -18.09
N THR A 154 -20.11 -14.38 -17.45
CA THR A 154 -20.52 -15.75 -17.78
C THR A 154 -21.96 -16.03 -17.34
N VAL A 155 -22.39 -15.50 -16.19
CA VAL A 155 -23.71 -15.76 -15.59
C VAL A 155 -24.79 -14.81 -16.13
N LEU A 156 -24.43 -13.60 -16.54
CA LEU A 156 -25.34 -12.55 -17.01
C LEU A 156 -26.29 -13.00 -18.14
N PRO A 157 -25.86 -13.77 -19.16
CA PRO A 157 -26.74 -14.28 -20.21
C PRO A 157 -27.83 -15.24 -19.68
N TYR A 158 -27.57 -15.94 -18.59
CA TYR A 158 -28.51 -16.88 -17.97
C TYR A 158 -29.51 -16.19 -17.04
N LEU A 159 -29.13 -15.06 -16.43
CA LEU A 159 -30.00 -14.27 -15.55
C LEU A 159 -30.91 -13.29 -16.30
N LEU A 160 -30.49 -12.84 -17.48
CA LEU A 160 -31.24 -11.91 -18.33
C LEU A 160 -31.40 -12.50 -19.75
N PRO A 161 -32.27 -13.50 -19.94
CA PRO A 161 -32.59 -14.07 -21.25
C PRO A 161 -33.38 -13.03 -22.06
N GLY A 162 -32.68 -12.10 -22.71
CA GLY A 162 -33.28 -11.02 -23.50
C GLY A 162 -32.30 -9.98 -24.02
N VAL A 163 -31.11 -9.84 -23.42
CA VAL A 163 -30.06 -8.88 -23.85
C VAL A 163 -29.22 -9.42 -25.03
N GLY A 164 -29.61 -10.57 -25.60
CA GLY A 164 -28.88 -11.28 -26.66
C GLY A 164 -29.64 -11.46 -27.98
N ALA A 165 -30.95 -11.23 -28.02
CA ALA A 165 -31.75 -11.37 -29.24
C ALA A 165 -31.85 -10.02 -29.95
N VAL A 166 -30.82 -9.67 -30.73
CA VAL A 166 -31.02 -8.73 -31.84
C VAL A 166 -31.28 -9.60 -33.06
N ASP A 167 -32.51 -9.54 -33.53
CA ASP A 167 -33.02 -10.25 -34.70
C ASP A 167 -32.04 -10.14 -35.87
N ALA A 168 -31.64 -11.30 -36.41
CA ALA A 168 -31.01 -11.36 -37.72
C ALA A 168 -32.08 -10.99 -38.76
N PRO A 169 -31.86 -10.00 -39.64
CA PRO A 169 -32.83 -9.67 -40.68
C PRO A 169 -32.91 -10.80 -41.70
N VAL A 170 -34.16 -11.20 -42.00
CA VAL A 170 -34.56 -12.10 -43.10
C VAL A 170 -34.34 -11.42 -44.45
#